data_AF-A0A9Q3YUF3-F1
#
_entry.id   AF-A0A9Q3YUF3-F1
#
_cell.length_a   1.000
_cell.length_b   1.000
_cell.length_c   1.000
_cell.angle_alpha   90.00
_cell.angle_beta   90.00
_cell.angle_gamma   90.00
#
_symmetry.space_group_name_H-M   'P 1'
#
loop_
_entity.id
_entity.type
_entity.pdbx_description
1 polymer ?
#
loop_
_entity_poly.entity_id
_entity_poly.type
_entity_poly.pdbx_seq_one_letter_code
_entity_poly.pdbx_strand_id
1 'polypeptide(L)'
;MFAGTLGLTFLLPFYYYLFPNEQFIPNLKDVFYLILLALICTVALYVLFAESLKKLSAFTVNLSFNLEPIYAIIIAFLFFDEGQEVNVSFYFGLAFVIISVILQSIISRKKKK
;
A
#
# COMPACT_ATOMS: atom_id res chain seq x y z
N MET A 1 -16.55 -4.21 -2.84
CA MET A 1 -16.34 -5.28 -3.85
C MET A 1 -17.16 -5.02 -5.11
N PHE A 2 -18.48 -4.84 -5.02
CA PHE A 2 -19.34 -4.56 -6.20
C PHE A 2 -18.89 -3.40 -7.09
N ALA A 3 -18.44 -2.27 -6.52
CA ALA A 3 -17.93 -1.14 -7.32
C ALA A 3 -16.68 -1.51 -8.14
N GLY A 4 -15.79 -2.32 -7.57
CA GLY A 4 -14.60 -2.81 -8.28
C GLY A 4 -14.97 -3.77 -9.41
N THR A 5 -15.91 -4.69 -9.17
CA THR A 5 -16.38 -5.63 -10.19
C THR A 5 -17.07 -4.90 -11.36
N LEU A 6 -17.91 -3.90 -11.06
CA LEU A 6 -18.58 -3.10 -12.07
C LEU A 6 -17.60 -2.22 -12.85
N GLY A 7 -16.66 -1.57 -12.15
CA GLY A 7 -15.62 -0.76 -12.79
C GLY A 7 -14.72 -1.56 -13.71
N LEU A 8 -14.25 -2.74 -13.25
CA LEU A 8 -13.42 -3.63 -14.06
C LEU A 8 -14.20 -4.19 -15.26
N THR A 9 -15.47 -4.57 -15.07
CA THR A 9 -16.32 -5.04 -16.18
C THR A 9 -16.48 -3.99 -17.28
N PHE A 10 -16.59 -2.71 -16.91
CA PHE A 10 -16.70 -1.61 -17.88
C PHE A 10 -15.36 -1.28 -18.56
N LEU A 11 -14.24 -1.37 -17.84
CA LEU A 11 -12.91 -1.05 -18.37
C LEU A 11 -12.30 -2.18 -19.21
N LEU A 12 -12.69 -3.43 -18.98
CA LEU A 12 -12.17 -4.61 -19.68
C LEU A 12 -12.28 -4.53 -21.22
N PRO A 13 -13.43 -4.14 -21.82
CA PRO A 13 -13.52 -4.02 -23.28
C PRO A 13 -12.60 -2.92 -23.85
N PHE A 14 -12.38 -1.84 -23.09
CA PHE A 14 -11.45 -0.78 -23.50
C PHE A 14 -9.99 -1.25 -23.43
N TYR A 15 -9.63 -2.02 -22.39
CA TYR A 15 -8.30 -2.63 -22.26
C TYR A 15 -7.98 -3.56 -23.44
N TYR A 16 -8.92 -4.44 -23.81
CA TYR A 16 -8.72 -5.40 -24.90
C TYR A 16 -8.60 -4.73 -26.28
N TYR A 17 -9.26 -3.58 -26.47
CA TYR A 17 -9.10 -2.77 -27.68
C TYR A 17 -7.68 -2.22 -27.84
N LEU A 18 -7.01 -1.86 -26.73
CA LEU A 18 -5.64 -1.33 -26.74
C LEU A 18 -4.58 -2.45 -26.76
N PHE A 19 -4.85 -3.61 -26.16
CA PHE A 19 -3.90 -4.73 -26.02
C PHE A 19 -4.52 -6.08 -26.44
N PRO A 20 -4.61 -6.37 -27.76
CA PRO A 20 -5.37 -7.50 -28.30
C PRO A 20 -4.76 -8.90 -28.12
N ASN A 21 -3.58 -9.03 -27.50
CA ASN A 21 -2.84 -10.31 -27.42
C ASN A 21 -2.69 -10.87 -25.99
N GLU A 22 -3.44 -10.37 -25.01
CA GLU A 22 -3.34 -10.88 -23.64
C GLU A 22 -4.35 -12.01 -23.39
N GLN A 23 -3.85 -13.14 -22.90
CA GLN A 23 -4.69 -14.26 -22.48
C GLN A 23 -5.51 -13.87 -21.26
N PHE A 24 -6.84 -13.79 -21.42
CA PHE A 24 -7.75 -13.43 -20.33
C PHE A 24 -7.82 -14.50 -19.22
N ILE A 25 -7.53 -15.76 -19.54
CA ILE A 25 -7.63 -16.87 -18.61
C ILE A 25 -6.28 -17.04 -17.90
N PRO A 26 -6.22 -16.85 -16.56
CA PRO A 26 -4.99 -17.02 -15.80
C PRO A 26 -4.52 -18.47 -15.83
N ASN A 27 -3.21 -18.68 -15.83
CA ASN A 27 -2.62 -20.01 -15.73
C ASN A 27 -2.77 -20.55 -14.30
N LEU A 28 -2.56 -21.85 -14.09
CA LEU A 28 -2.62 -22.49 -12.76
C LEU A 28 -1.68 -21.82 -11.74
N LYS A 29 -0.50 -21.35 -12.19
CA LYS A 29 0.44 -20.60 -11.34
C LYS A 29 -0.14 -19.25 -10.90
N ASP A 30 -0.79 -18.53 -11.81
CA ASP A 30 -1.39 -17.24 -11.52
C ASP A 30 -2.55 -17.39 -10.56
N VAL A 31 -3.40 -18.41 -10.76
CA VAL A 31 -4.48 -18.76 -9.83
C VAL A 31 -3.93 -19.07 -8.44
N PHE A 32 -2.84 -19.82 -8.34
CA PHE A 32 -2.19 -20.10 -7.05
C PHE A 32 -1.71 -18.81 -6.36
N TYR A 33 -1.01 -17.93 -7.07
CA TYR A 33 -0.56 -16.65 -6.50
C TYR A 33 -1.72 -15.73 -6.12
N LEU A 34 -2.79 -15.69 -6.92
CA LEU A 34 -4.00 -14.92 -6.60
C LEU A 34 -4.67 -15.42 -5.33
N ILE A 35 -4.79 -16.74 -5.15
CA ILE A 35 -5.35 -17.34 -3.93
C ILE A 35 -4.46 -17.00 -2.71
N LEU A 36 -3.14 -17.13 -2.87
CA LEU A 36 -2.18 -16.82 -1.81
C LEU A 36 -2.29 -15.35 -1.37
N LEU A 37 -2.31 -14.43 -2.34
CA LEU A 37 -2.46 -12.99 -2.12
C LEU A 37 -3.79 -12.67 -1.45
N ALA A 38 -4.89 -13.26 -1.94
CA ALA A 38 -6.23 -13.04 -1.40
C ALA A 38 -6.32 -13.47 0.07
N LEU A 39 -5.82 -14.66 0.41
CA LEU A 39 -5.92 -15.18 1.76
C LEU A 39 -4.95 -14.51 2.73
N ILE A 40 -3.66 -14.45 2.38
CA ILE A 40 -2.62 -13.98 3.29
C ILE A 40 -2.61 -12.45 3.35
N CYS A 41 -2.36 -11.80 2.21
CA CYS A 41 -2.20 -10.35 2.19
C CYS A 41 -3.52 -9.60 2.38
N THR A 42 -4.67 -10.22 2.11
CA THR A 42 -5.97 -9.52 2.20
C THR A 42 -6.75 -9.94 3.44
N VAL A 43 -7.20 -11.20 3.50
CA VAL A 43 -8.08 -11.65 4.59
C VAL A 43 -7.35 -11.68 5.93
N ALA A 44 -6.19 -12.33 6.01
CA ALA A 44 -5.48 -12.48 7.28
C ALA A 44 -4.99 -11.14 7.84
N LEU A 45 -4.37 -10.29 7.00
CA LEU A 45 -3.94 -8.95 7.43
C LEU A 45 -5.12 -8.07 7.84
N TYR A 46 -6.27 -8.13 7.13
CA TYR A 46 -7.44 -7.36 7.52
C TYR A 46 -8.02 -7.79 8.86
N VAL A 47 -8.09 -9.09 9.14
CA VAL A 47 -8.53 -9.61 10.45
C VAL A 47 -7.59 -9.15 11.56
N LEU A 48 -6.27 -9.28 11.37
CA LEU A 48 -5.27 -8.81 12.34
C LEU A 48 -5.39 -7.30 12.56
N PHE A 49 -5.58 -6.52 11.49
CA PHE A 49 -5.80 -5.10 11.55
C PHE A 49 -7.07 -4.75 12.35
N ALA A 50 -8.19 -5.42 12.09
CA ALA A 50 -9.44 -5.22 12.80
C ALA A 50 -9.34 -5.57 14.29
N GLU A 51 -8.62 -6.64 14.64
CA GLU A 51 -8.32 -6.98 16.04
C GLU A 51 -7.41 -5.93 16.70
N SER A 52 -6.44 -5.39 15.97
CA SER A 52 -5.53 -4.35 16.48
C SER A 52 -6.27 -3.08 16.90
N LEU A 53 -7.34 -2.71 16.19
CA LEU A 53 -8.19 -1.55 16.51
C LEU A 53 -8.94 -1.70 17.84
N LYS A 54 -9.11 -2.93 18.35
CA LYS A 54 -9.73 -3.16 19.67
C LYS A 54 -8.78 -2.86 20.83
N LYS A 55 -7.46 -2.91 20.59
CA LYS A 55 -6.42 -2.69 21.61
C LYS A 55 -5.65 -1.39 21.44
N LEU A 56 -5.55 -0.90 20.21
CA LEU A 56 -4.85 0.35 19.87
C LEU A 56 -5.86 1.46 19.64
N SER A 57 -5.58 2.65 20.18
CA SER A 57 -6.40 3.82 19.89
C SER A 57 -6.33 4.17 18.40
N ALA A 58 -7.42 4.70 17.84
CA ALA A 58 -7.46 5.17 16.45
C ALA A 58 -6.32 6.17 16.12
N PHE A 59 -5.83 6.90 17.12
CA PHE A 59 -4.67 7.78 16.98
C PHE A 59 -3.37 7.02 16.74
N THR A 60 -3.11 5.96 17.50
CA THR A 60 -1.89 5.14 17.35
C THR A 60 -1.85 4.47 15.99
N VAL A 61 -3.00 3.95 15.53
CA VAL A 61 -3.11 3.32 14.21
C VAL A 61 -2.89 4.34 13.09
N ASN A 62 -3.49 5.53 13.19
CA ASN A 62 -3.29 6.59 12.21
C ASN A 62 -1.83 7.06 12.17
N LEU A 63 -1.16 7.17 13.33
CA LEU A 63 0.26 7.47 13.39
C LEU A 63 1.10 6.40 12.70
N SER A 64 0.82 5.12 12.93
CA SER A 64 1.51 4.01 12.25
C SER A 64 1.35 4.06 10.73
N PHE A 65 0.15 4.38 10.22
CA PHE A 65 -0.07 4.55 8.78
C PHE A 65 0.72 5.71 8.19
N ASN A 66 0.81 6.85 8.89
CA ASN A 66 1.62 7.96 8.38
C ASN A 66 3.12 7.64 8.38
N LEU A 67 3.57 6.68 9.19
CA LEU A 67 4.97 6.22 9.18
C LEU A 67 5.24 5.13 8.14
N GLU A 68 4.21 4.55 7.52
CA GLU A 68 4.32 3.52 6.48
C GLU A 68 5.30 3.91 5.35
N PRO A 69 5.25 5.13 4.78
CA PRO A 69 6.18 5.53 3.72
C PRO A 69 7.64 5.50 4.18
N ILE A 70 7.92 5.87 5.42
CA ILE A 70 9.27 5.92 5.97
C ILE A 70 9.80 4.51 6.18
N TYR A 71 8.99 3.61 6.76
CA TYR A 71 9.40 2.22 6.94
C TYR A 71 9.59 1.49 5.62
N ALA A 72 8.74 1.76 4.62
CA ALA A 72 8.89 1.19 3.27
C ALA A 72 10.24 1.56 2.65
N ILE A 73 10.67 2.82 2.76
CA ILE A 73 11.97 3.28 2.24
C ILE A 73 13.13 2.58 2.95
N ILE A 74 13.07 2.45 4.27
CA ILE A 74 14.11 1.78 5.05
C ILE A 74 14.23 0.30 4.64
N ILE A 75 13.09 -0.39 4.51
CA ILE A 75 13.05 -1.79 4.08
C ILE A 75 13.58 -1.93 2.65
N ALA A 76 13.21 -1.02 1.74
CA ALA A 76 13.71 -1.02 0.36
C ALA A 76 15.24 -0.93 0.32
N PHE A 77 15.85 -0.02 1.09
CA PHE A 77 17.31 0.09 1.18
C PHE A 77 17.99 -1.14 1.77
N LEU A 78 17.39 -1.80 2.75
CA LEU A 78 17.96 -2.99 3.39
C LEU A 78 17.88 -4.24 2.50
N PHE A 79 16.83 -4.40 1.71
CA PHE A 79 16.59 -5.63 0.93
C PHE A 79 16.93 -5.54 -0.55
N PHE A 80 16.81 -4.35 -1.16
CA PHE A 80 17.01 -4.17 -2.60
C PHE A 80 18.35 -3.50 -2.95
N ASP A 81 19.17 -3.13 -1.95
CA ASP A 81 20.47 -2.45 -2.12
C ASP A 81 20.39 -1.19 -3.01
N GLU A 82 19.18 -0.61 -3.15
CA GLU A 82 18.92 0.60 -3.96
C GLU A 82 19.57 1.86 -3.35
N GLY A 83 20.22 1.75 -2.18
CA GLY A 83 20.92 2.85 -1.52
C GLY A 83 22.09 3.41 -2.32
N GLN A 84 22.54 2.72 -3.37
CA GLN A 84 23.68 3.13 -4.19
C GLN A 84 23.28 3.95 -5.43
N GLU A 85 22.02 3.86 -5.88
CA GLU A 85 21.48 4.51 -7.08
C GLU A 85 20.58 5.72 -6.75
N VAL A 86 20.57 6.19 -5.49
CA VAL A 86 19.70 7.30 -5.10
C VAL A 86 20.28 8.65 -5.47
N ASN A 87 19.54 9.34 -6.34
CA ASN A 87 19.86 10.69 -6.80
C ASN A 87 19.59 11.74 -5.69
N VAL A 88 20.20 12.92 -5.80
CA VAL A 88 20.02 14.02 -4.83
C VAL A 88 18.53 14.40 -4.67
N SER A 89 17.75 14.31 -5.75
CA SER A 89 16.29 14.54 -5.74
C SER A 89 15.53 13.59 -4.81
N PHE A 90 16.01 12.36 -4.60
CA PHE A 90 15.41 11.40 -3.68
C PHE A 90 15.52 11.89 -2.23
N TYR A 91 16.65 12.48 -1.84
CA TYR A 91 16.83 13.04 -0.49
C TYR A 91 15.88 14.22 -0.23
N PHE A 92 15.62 15.06 -1.22
CA PHE A 92 14.61 16.11 -1.10
C PHE A 92 13.20 15.54 -0.97
N GLY A 93 12.85 14.50 -1.75
CA GLY A 93 11.57 13.78 -1.63
C GLY A 93 11.41 13.14 -0.25
N LEU A 94 12.45 12.47 0.25
CA LEU A 94 12.49 11.88 1.59
C LEU A 94 12.27 12.95 2.67
N ALA A 95 12.96 14.08 2.57
CA ALA A 95 12.80 15.20 3.50
C ALA A 95 11.36 15.72 3.51
N PHE A 96 10.71 15.88 2.34
CA PHE A 96 9.31 16.29 2.26
C PHE A 96 8.36 15.28 2.91
N VAL A 97 8.55 13.98 2.67
CA VAL A 97 7.74 12.93 3.30
C VAL A 97 7.90 12.97 4.82
N ILE A 98 9.13 13.04 5.32
CA ILE A 98 9.40 13.11 6.77
C ILE A 98 8.75 14.37 7.39
N ILE A 99 8.91 15.53 6.76
CA ILE A 99 8.30 16.79 7.22
C ILE A 99 6.78 16.67 7.27
N SER A 100 6.16 16.13 6.23
CA SER A 100 4.70 15.93 6.15
C SER A 100 4.19 15.08 7.33
N VAL A 101 4.85 13.95 7.59
CA VAL A 101 4.48 13.03 8.68
C VAL A 101 4.65 13.67 10.05
N ILE A 102 5.74 14.41 10.27
CA ILE A 102 5.97 15.15 11.51
C ILE A 102 4.90 16.23 11.71
N LEU A 103 4.58 17.01 10.68
CA LEU A 103 3.54 18.03 10.72
C LEU A 103 2.19 17.42 11.09
N GLN A 104 1.81 16.34 10.42
CA GLN A 104 0.56 15.63 10.66
C GLN A 104 0.49 15.07 12.09
N SER A 105 1.59 14.51 12.60
CA SER A 105 1.70 14.03 13.98
C SER A 105 1.51 15.16 15.00
N ILE A 106 2.15 16.32 14.78
CA ILE A 106 2.03 17.49 15.67
C ILE A 106 0.61 18.06 15.66
N ILE A 107 0.01 18.23 14.49
CA ILE A 107 -1.35 18.79 14.33
C ILE A 107 -2.38 17.84 14.98
N SER A 108 -2.25 16.54 14.74
CA SER A 108 -3.16 15.52 15.30
C SER A 108 -3.07 15.46 16.84
N ARG A 109 -1.89 15.67 17.43
CA ARG A 109 -1.72 15.81 18.89
C ARG A 109 -2.40 17.06 19.46
N LYS A 110 -2.32 18.20 18.75
CA LYS A 110 -2.92 19.47 19.20
C LYS A 110 -4.45 19.45 19.19
N LYS A 111 -5.08 18.72 18.26
CA LYS A 111 -6.55 18.63 18.14
C LYS A 111 -7.23 17.82 19.26
N LYS A 112 -6.44 17.21 20.15
CA LYS A 112 -6.91 16.36 21.26
C LYS A 112 -6.74 17.02 22.64
N LYS A 113 -6.30 18.29 22.69
CA LYS A 113 -6.51 19.21 23.83
C LYS A 113 -7.76 20.04 23.55
#